data_AF-A0A2W6TYZ1-F1
#
_entry.id   AF-A0A2W6TYZ1-F1
#
_cell.length_a   1.000
_cell.length_b   1.000
_cell.length_c   1.000
_cell.angle_alpha   90.00
_cell.angle_beta   90.00
_cell.angle_gamma   90.00
#
_symmetry.space_group_name_H-M   'P 1'
#
loop_
_entity.id
_entity.type
_entity.pdbx_description
1 polymer ?
#
loop_
_entity_poly.entity_id
_entity_poly.type
_entity_poly.pdbx_seq_one_letter_code
_entity_poly.pdbx_strand_id
1 'polypeptide(L)'
;MQWIDDLEVEAWNSVIEELVWHLRNGRTPTTITRQFEPERGIAFRFSSAPPCFLAIADTSLEHHWKDAVAIIGRFPQLNATRLHCSSADPATPRRSPA
;
A
#
# COMPACT_ATOMS: atom_id res chain seq x y z
N MET A 1 15.95 -5.70 12.03
CA MET A 1 16.49 -4.35 11.71
C MET A 1 15.60 -3.43 12.50
N GLN A 2 16.12 -2.66 13.46
CA GLN A 2 15.28 -2.00 14.47
C GLN A 2 14.09 -1.23 13.90
N TRP A 3 14.28 -0.49 12.80
CA TRP A 3 13.19 0.26 12.17
C TRP A 3 12.06 -0.60 11.55
N ILE A 4 12.36 -1.83 11.09
CA ILE A 4 11.35 -2.78 10.60
C ILE A 4 10.57 -3.35 11.79
N ASP A 5 11.25 -3.59 12.90
CA ASP A 5 10.64 -4.09 14.13
C ASP A 5 9.72 -3.01 14.74
N ASP A 6 10.10 -1.72 14.65
CA ASP A 6 9.24 -0.57 15.00
C ASP A 6 8.02 -0.45 14.08
N LEU A 7 8.17 -0.77 12.79
CA LEU A 7 7.06 -0.79 11.83
C LEU A 7 6.08 -1.96 12.09
N GLU A 8 6.60 -3.10 12.56
CA GLU A 8 5.80 -4.30 12.89
C GLU A 8 4.85 -4.08 14.07
N VAL A 9 5.17 -3.15 14.98
CA VAL A 9 4.24 -2.76 16.06
C VAL A 9 2.90 -2.25 15.49
N GLU A 10 2.92 -1.72 14.27
CA GLU A 10 1.75 -1.19 13.56
C GLU A 10 1.10 -2.23 12.61
N ALA A 11 1.49 -3.51 12.69
CA ALA A 11 0.98 -4.59 11.84
C ALA A 11 -0.48 -5.01 12.15
N TRP A 12 -1.18 -4.31 13.05
CA TRP A 12 -2.65 -4.38 13.14
C TRP A 12 -3.33 -3.92 11.85
N ASN A 13 -2.61 -3.18 11.01
CA ASN A 13 -3.00 -2.80 9.66
C ASN A 13 -2.45 -3.77 8.62
N SER A 14 -3.33 -4.42 7.85
CA SER A 14 -2.93 -5.45 6.86
C SER A 14 -1.98 -4.92 5.77
N VAL A 15 -2.01 -3.63 5.44
CA VAL A 15 -1.07 -3.03 4.47
C VAL A 15 0.34 -2.96 5.06
N ILE A 16 0.44 -2.66 6.36
CA ILE A 16 1.70 -2.57 7.08
C ILE A 16 2.25 -3.97 7.36
N GLU A 17 1.39 -4.93 7.72
CA GLU A 17 1.76 -6.33 7.89
C GLU A 17 2.43 -6.89 6.62
N GLU A 18 1.79 -6.73 5.46
CA GLU A 18 2.34 -7.18 4.18
C GLU A 18 3.62 -6.43 3.79
N LEU A 19 3.68 -5.12 4.08
CA LEU A 19 4.89 -4.33 3.88
C LEU A 19 6.06 -4.85 4.73
N VAL A 20 5.84 -5.13 6.01
CA VAL A 20 6.84 -5.71 6.91
C VAL A 20 7.31 -7.06 6.40
N TRP A 21 6.39 -7.92 5.96
CA TRP A 21 6.73 -9.20 5.37
C TRP A 21 7.66 -9.04 4.15
N HIS A 22 7.34 -8.13 3.23
CA HIS A 22 8.20 -7.85 2.08
C HIS A 22 9.59 -7.35 2.49
N LEU A 23 9.67 -6.40 3.41
CA LEU A 23 10.93 -5.83 3.88
C LEU A 23 11.82 -6.89 4.55
N ARG A 24 11.24 -7.79 5.34
CA ARG A 24 11.95 -8.92 5.96
C ARG A 24 12.49 -9.92 4.95
N ASN A 25 11.86 -10.03 3.80
CA ASN A 25 12.31 -10.86 2.68
C ASN A 25 13.25 -10.10 1.71
N GLY A 26 13.75 -8.92 2.10
CA GLY A 26 14.67 -8.13 1.28
C GLY A 26 14.01 -7.49 0.05
N ARG A 27 12.68 -7.40 0.04
CA ARG A 27 11.90 -6.78 -1.04
C ARG A 27 11.42 -5.41 -0.58
N THR A 28 12.03 -4.35 -1.10
CA THR A 28 11.59 -2.98 -0.82
C THR A 28 10.64 -2.50 -1.92
N PRO A 29 9.37 -2.19 -1.63
CA PRO A 29 8.46 -1.66 -2.63
C PRO A 29 8.94 -0.29 -3.14
N THR A 30 8.91 -0.10 -4.45
CA THR A 30 9.11 1.22 -5.07
C THR A 30 7.80 1.98 -5.13
N THR A 31 6.67 1.27 -5.20
CA THR A 31 5.34 1.84 -5.32
C THR A 31 4.34 0.97 -4.59
N ILE A 32 3.46 1.59 -3.80
CA ILE A 32 2.31 0.94 -3.18
C ILE A 32 1.07 1.67 -3.69
N THR A 33 0.15 0.95 -4.32
CA THR A 33 -1.03 1.51 -4.96
C THR A 33 -2.30 0.93 -4.37
N ARG A 34 -3.18 1.79 -3.86
CA ARG A 34 -4.55 1.42 -3.57
C ARG A 34 -5.32 1.27 -4.88
N GLN A 35 -5.86 0.09 -5.15
CA GLN A 35 -6.53 -0.27 -6.39
C GLN A 35 -7.99 -0.63 -6.12
N PHE A 36 -8.88 -0.26 -7.04
CA PHE A 36 -10.32 -0.54 -6.94
C PHE A 36 -10.86 -1.49 -8.01
N GLU A 37 -10.20 -1.60 -9.15
CA GLU A 37 -10.59 -2.45 -10.29
C GLU A 37 -9.35 -3.15 -10.88
N PRO A 38 -9.43 -4.40 -11.37
CA PRO A 38 -10.61 -5.26 -11.37
C PRO A 38 -10.95 -5.84 -9.98
N GLU A 39 -9.98 -5.84 -9.07
CA GLU A 39 -10.14 -6.27 -7.69
C GLU A 39 -9.69 -5.16 -6.74
N ARG A 40 -10.38 -5.08 -5.60
CA ARG A 40 -10.10 -4.08 -4.57
C ARG A 40 -9.02 -4.57 -3.62
N GLY A 41 -8.00 -3.74 -3.41
CA GLY A 41 -6.84 -4.12 -2.62
C GLY A 41 -5.66 -3.19 -2.77
N ILE A 42 -4.49 -3.69 -2.40
CA ILE A 42 -3.23 -2.97 -2.45
C ILE A 42 -2.24 -3.71 -3.35
N ALA A 43 -1.71 -3.00 -4.35
CA ALA A 43 -0.65 -3.50 -5.21
C ALA A 43 0.71 -2.97 -4.74
N PHE A 44 1.66 -3.88 -4.50
CA PHE A 44 3.06 -3.60 -4.20
C PHE A 44 3.90 -3.85 -5.45
N ARG A 45 4.64 -2.84 -5.91
CA ARG A 45 5.60 -2.96 -7.02
C ARG A 45 7.01 -2.85 -6.50
N PHE A 46 7.90 -3.61 -7.11
CA PHE A 46 9.32 -3.69 -6.77
C PHE A 46 10.16 -3.47 -8.02
N SER A 47 11.39 -2.98 -7.85
CA SER A 47 12.35 -2.89 -8.96
C SER A 47 13.01 -4.23 -9.29
N SER A 48 13.12 -5.11 -8.29
CA SER A 48 13.90 -6.36 -8.35
C SER A 48 13.08 -7.64 -8.21
N ALA A 49 11.75 -7.54 -8.09
CA ALA A 49 10.87 -8.68 -7.84
C ALA A 49 9.51 -8.52 -8.55
N PRO A 50 8.79 -9.62 -8.79
CA PRO A 50 7.42 -9.57 -9.29
C PRO A 50 6.50 -8.72 -8.37
N PRO A 51 5.51 -8.01 -8.92
CA PRO A 51 4.53 -7.29 -8.12
C PRO A 51 3.71 -8.26 -7.25
N CYS A 52 3.26 -7.77 -6.10
CA CYS A 52 2.36 -8.48 -5.18
C CYS A 52 1.03 -7.74 -5.11
N PHE A 53 -0.07 -8.47 -4.96
CA PHE A 53 -1.40 -7.89 -4.76
C PHE A 53 -2.02 -8.50 -3.51
N LEU A 54 -2.44 -7.63 -2.59
CA LEU A 54 -3.16 -7.98 -1.37
C LEU A 54 -4.62 -7.58 -1.54
N ALA A 55 -5.51 -8.56 -1.66
CA ALA A 55 -6.94 -8.31 -1.62
C ALA A 55 -7.38 -7.87 -0.21
N ILE A 56 -8.11 -6.76 -0.12
CA ILE A 56 -8.64 -6.24 1.16
C ILE A 56 -10.14 -6.01 0.99
N ALA A 57 -10.92 -6.49 1.95
CA ALA A 57 -12.36 -6.29 1.96
C ALA A 57 -12.73 -4.80 1.96
N ASP A 58 -13.80 -4.47 1.22
CA ASP A 58 -14.28 -3.10 0.95
C ASP A 58 -14.31 -2.18 2.16
N THR A 59 -14.87 -2.67 3.26
CA THR A 59 -15.13 -1.86 4.46
C THR A 59 -13.86 -1.47 5.19
N SER A 60 -12.77 -2.22 5.02
CA SER A 60 -11.51 -2.01 5.74
C SER A 60 -10.44 -1.33 4.89
N LEU A 61 -10.55 -1.39 3.55
CA LEU A 61 -9.54 -0.88 2.63
C LEU A 61 -9.29 0.62 2.81
N GLU A 62 -10.33 1.44 2.94
CA GLU A 62 -10.15 2.90 3.08
C GLU A 62 -9.47 3.26 4.40
N HIS A 63 -9.93 2.65 5.51
CA HIS A 63 -9.36 2.87 6.83
C HIS A 63 -7.91 2.40 6.89
N HIS A 64 -7.64 1.15 6.48
CA HIS A 64 -6.30 0.59 6.46
C HIS A 64 -5.38 1.39 5.55
N TRP A 65 -5.85 1.87 4.39
CA TRP A 65 -5.03 2.71 3.52
C TRP A 65 -4.65 4.03 4.17
N LYS A 66 -5.62 4.76 4.74
CA LYS A 66 -5.37 6.06 5.37
C LYS A 66 -4.36 5.94 6.50
N ASP A 67 -4.52 4.93 7.35
CA ASP A 67 -3.61 4.69 8.47
C ASP A 67 -2.24 4.25 7.97
N ALA A 68 -2.18 3.39 6.95
CA ALA A 68 -0.91 2.97 6.35
C ALA A 68 -0.13 4.15 5.77
N VAL A 69 -0.81 5.10 5.09
CA VAL A 69 -0.17 6.32 4.57
C VAL A 69 0.44 7.14 5.72
N ALA A 70 -0.31 7.33 6.81
CA ALA A 70 0.17 8.06 7.98
C ALA A 70 1.34 7.33 8.67
N ILE A 71 1.25 6.01 8.81
CA ILE A 71 2.29 5.16 9.41
C ILE A 71 3.56 5.26 8.56
N ILE A 72 3.49 4.97 7.25
CA ILE A 72 4.62 5.01 6.32
C ILE A 72 5.30 6.38 6.32
N GLY A 73 4.53 7.47 6.38
CA GLY A 73 5.07 8.83 6.43
C GLY A 73 5.95 9.13 7.65
N ARG A 74 5.88 8.31 8.72
CA ARG A 74 6.74 8.43 9.91
C ARG A 74 8.10 7.74 9.76
N PHE A 75 8.31 6.93 8.71
CA PHE A 75 9.53 6.14 8.51
C PHE A 75 10.37 6.69 7.35
N PRO A 76 11.47 7.42 7.63
CA PRO A 76 12.33 8.01 6.59
C PRO A 76 12.91 6.99 5.61
N GLN A 77 13.09 5.74 6.05
CA GLN A 77 13.59 4.62 5.23
C GLN A 77 12.66 4.31 4.05
N LEU A 78 11.37 4.68 4.16
CA LEU A 78 10.37 4.48 3.12
C LEU A 78 10.14 5.70 2.22
N ASN A 79 10.94 6.78 2.35
CA ASN A 79 10.78 8.01 1.54
C ASN A 79 10.89 7.79 0.02
N ALA A 80 11.59 6.74 -0.40
CA ALA A 80 11.69 6.36 -1.81
C ALA A 80 10.42 5.65 -2.33
N THR A 81 9.61 5.09 -1.43
CA THR A 81 8.35 4.42 -1.74
C THR A 81 7.30 5.45 -2.12
N ARG A 82 6.70 5.29 -3.30
CA ARG A 82 5.61 6.16 -3.76
C ARG A 82 4.25 5.55 -3.41
N LEU A 83 3.39 6.34 -2.77
CA LEU A 83 2.01 5.97 -2.44
C LEU A 83 1.08 6.53 -3.51
N HIS A 84 0.26 5.68 -4.13
CA HIS A 84 -0.69 6.07 -5.16
C HIS A 84 -2.09 5.56 -4.86
N CYS A 85 -3.09 6.30 -5.35
CA CYS A 85 -4.47 5.83 -5.48
C CYS A 85 -4.75 5.64 -6.97
N SER A 86 -5.23 4.46 -7.36
CA SER A 86 -5.71 4.24 -8.73
C SER A 86 -6.92 5.12 -8.99
N SER A 87 -6.96 5.75 -10.17
CA SER A 87 -7.98 6.71 -10.60
C SER A 87 -9.35 6.10 -10.93
N ALA A 88 -9.52 4.79 -10.76
CA ALA A 88 -10.83 4.13 -10.76
C ALA A 88 -11.50 4.25 -9.37
N ASP A 89 -11.47 5.43 -8.76
CA ASP A 89 -12.31 5.69 -7.59
C ASP A 89 -13.76 5.77 -8.09
N PRO A 90 -14.66 4.87 -7.66
CA PRO A 90 -16.06 4.88 -8.12
C PRO A 90 -16.80 6.18 -7.77
N ALA A 91 -16.24 7.02 -6.89
CA ALA A 91 -16.77 8.34 -6.57
C ALA A 91 -16.40 9.45 -7.59
N THR A 92 -15.54 9.17 -8.57
CA THR A 92 -15.14 10.20 -9.56
C THR A 92 -15.96 10.04 -10.84
N PRO A 93 -16.94 10.93 -11.13
CA PRO A 93 -17.67 10.86 -12.38
C PRO A 93 -16.70 11.07 -13.54
N ARG A 94 -16.56 10.05 -14.40
CA ARG A 94 -15.89 10.18 -15.69
C ARG A 94 -16.59 11.28 -16.48
N ARG A 95 -15.99 12.47 -16.57
CA ARG A 95 -16.40 13.47 -17.57
C ARG A 95 -16.07 12.87 -18.93
N SER A 96 -17.10 12.46 -19.65
CA SER A 96 -17.00 12.14 -21.07
C SER A 96 -16.82 13.46 -21.83
N PRO A 97 -15.81 13.60 -22.70
CA PRO A 97 -15.81 14.72 -23.64
C PRO A 97 -16.92 14.47 -24.67
N ALA A 98 -17.77 15.49 -24.86
CA ALA A 98 -18.78 15.55 -25.92
C ALA A 98 -18.12 15.77 -27.28
#